data_AF-A0A8S2ZQX4-F1
#
_entry.id   AF-A0A8S2ZQX4-F1
#
_cell.length_a   1.000
_cell.length_b   1.000
_cell.length_c   1.000
_cell.angle_alpha   90.00
_cell.angle_beta   90.00
_cell.angle_gamma   90.00
#
_symmetry.space_group_name_H-M   'P 1'
#
loop_
_entity.id
_entity.type
_entity.pdbx_description
1 polymer ?
#
loop_
_entity_poly.entity_id
_entity_poly.type
_entity_poly.pdbx_seq_one_letter_code
_entity_poly.pdbx_strand_id
1 'polypeptide(L)'
;TYLLLLLLFFSILDAREFEWESQLRFYWAKDTDDLVIRQCTGAFGYGYEYMGLNGRLVITPLTDRIYLIITQALSMFLGGAPAGPASTAKTESDKDLVTALGLLCVVTNCGEGMDFL
;
A
#
# COMPACT_ATOMS: atom_id res chain seq x y z
N THR A 1 -4.97 15.41 -1.52
CA THR A 1 -4.97 16.48 -0.49
C THR A 1 -4.01 16.19 0.65
N TYR A 2 -3.98 14.97 1.20
CA TYR A 2 -3.03 14.56 2.25
C TYR A 2 -1.54 14.77 1.88
N LEU A 3 -1.11 14.30 0.71
CA LEU A 3 0.27 14.45 0.23
C LEU A 3 0.73 15.92 0.14
N LEU A 4 -0.16 16.82 -0.30
CA LEU A 4 0.15 18.24 -0.47
C LEU A 4 0.33 18.96 0.88
N LEU A 5 -0.41 18.52 1.90
CA LEU A 5 -0.23 18.99 3.27
C LEU A 5 1.07 18.49 3.89
N LEU A 6 1.46 17.23 3.62
CA LEU A 6 2.74 16.68 4.09
C LEU A 6 3.94 17.43 3.50
N LEU A 7 3.95 17.70 2.19
CA LEU A 7 5.03 18.44 1.53
C LEU A 7 5.26 19.81 2.17
N LEU A 8 4.19 20.54 2.47
CA LEU A 8 4.27 21.86 3.10
C LEU A 8 4.69 21.79 4.57
N PHE A 9 4.26 20.75 5.30
CA PHE A 9 4.58 20.60 6.71
C PHE A 9 6.03 20.16 6.95
N PHE A 10 6.54 19.24 6.12
CA PHE A 10 7.89 18.70 6.23
C PHE A 10 8.93 19.49 5.45
N SER A 11 8.52 20.50 4.66
CA SER A 11 9.42 21.34 3.85
C SER A 11 10.37 20.50 2.99
N ILE A 12 9.83 19.51 2.29
CA ILE A 12 10.60 18.57 1.46
C ILE A 12 11.10 19.31 0.21
N LEU A 13 12.41 19.31 -0.02
CA LEU A 13 13.05 20.05 -1.11
C LEU A 13 13.59 19.13 -2.20
N ASP A 14 13.93 17.88 -1.85
CA ASP A 14 14.50 16.89 -2.77
C ASP A 14 13.67 15.60 -2.84
N ALA A 15 13.60 15.00 -4.03
CA ALA A 15 12.87 13.76 -4.26
C ALA A 15 13.56 12.51 -3.66
N ARG A 16 14.76 12.65 -3.09
CA ARG A 16 15.47 11.57 -2.39
C ARG A 16 15.25 11.61 -0.88
N GLU A 17 14.57 12.61 -0.36
CA GLU A 17 14.22 12.69 1.06
C GLU A 17 13.27 11.55 1.43
N PHE A 18 13.45 10.99 2.63
CA PHE A 18 12.71 9.82 3.09
C PHE A 18 11.21 10.10 3.16
N GLU A 19 10.82 11.31 3.51
CA GLU A 19 9.45 11.75 3.63
C GLU A 19 8.72 11.70 2.29
N TRP A 20 9.44 11.92 1.18
CA TRP A 20 8.91 11.68 -0.17
C TRP A 20 9.00 10.21 -0.55
N GLU A 21 10.15 9.59 -0.33
CA GLU A 21 10.43 8.19 -0.66
C GLU A 21 9.48 7.20 0.05
N SER A 22 9.00 7.54 1.24
CA SER A 22 8.06 6.75 2.06
C SER A 22 6.64 6.71 1.49
N GLN A 23 6.27 7.64 0.61
CA GLN A 23 4.93 7.70 0.04
C GLN A 23 4.77 6.65 -1.06
N LEU A 24 3.56 6.09 -1.22
CA LEU A 24 3.23 5.21 -2.35
C LEU A 24 3.04 6.04 -3.63
N ARG A 25 3.95 5.91 -4.59
CA ARG A 25 4.02 6.76 -5.79
C ARG A 25 3.80 5.96 -7.07
N PHE A 26 3.17 6.59 -8.06
CA PHE A 26 2.82 5.98 -9.34
C PHE A 26 3.55 6.71 -10.47
N TYR A 27 4.23 5.96 -11.34
CA TYR A 27 4.99 6.48 -12.46
C TYR A 27 4.64 5.72 -13.73
N TRP A 28 4.37 6.43 -14.82
CA TRP A 28 4.29 5.81 -16.13
C TRP A 28 5.70 5.64 -16.70
N ALA A 29 6.16 4.40 -16.82
CA ALA A 29 7.46 4.07 -17.38
C ALA A 29 7.35 3.96 -18.90
N LYS A 30 7.82 4.98 -19.63
CA LYS A 30 7.72 5.03 -21.10
C LYS A 30 8.49 3.91 -21.81
N ASP A 31 9.56 3.43 -21.21
CA ASP A 31 10.42 2.39 -21.81
C ASP A 31 9.73 1.03 -21.87
N THR A 32 8.92 0.73 -20.85
CA THR A 32 8.13 -0.52 -20.75
C THR A 32 6.66 -0.32 -21.13
N ASP A 33 6.25 0.93 -21.37
CA ASP A 33 4.87 1.38 -21.55
C ASP A 33 3.90 0.84 -20.48
N ASP A 34 4.32 0.95 -19.21
CA ASP A 34 3.62 0.34 -18.09
C ASP A 34 3.61 1.23 -16.84
N LEU A 35 2.65 1.02 -15.94
CA LEU A 35 2.53 1.74 -14.67
C LEU A 35 3.36 1.05 -13.58
N VAL A 36 4.36 1.77 -13.09
CA VAL A 36 5.25 1.32 -12.01
C VAL A 36 4.92 2.07 -10.73
N ILE A 37 4.67 1.31 -9.68
CA ILE A 37 4.44 1.79 -8.33
C ILE A 37 5.77 1.72 -7.57
N ARG A 38 6.14 2.79 -6.87
CA ARG A 38 7.37 2.86 -6.08
C ARG A 38 7.08 3.31 -4.67
N GLN A 39 7.72 2.66 -3.72
CA GLN A 39 7.73 3.06 -2.31
C GLN A 39 9.05 2.60 -1.69
N CYS A 40 9.80 3.55 -1.14
CA CYS A 40 11.18 3.36 -0.70
C CYS A 40 12.00 2.56 -1.73
N THR A 41 12.52 1.40 -1.32
CA THR A 41 13.34 0.52 -2.18
C THR A 41 12.50 -0.42 -3.04
N GLY A 42 11.19 -0.51 -2.81
CA GLY A 42 10.27 -1.38 -3.54
C GLY A 42 9.79 -0.75 -4.85
N ALA A 43 9.77 -1.57 -5.90
CA ALA A 43 9.14 -1.25 -7.18
C ALA A 43 8.22 -2.39 -7.59
N PHE A 44 6.99 -2.07 -7.96
CA PHE A 44 5.94 -3.03 -8.28
C PHE A 44 5.25 -2.63 -9.58
N GLY A 45 4.88 -3.60 -10.42
CA GLY A 45 3.97 -3.37 -11.53
C GLY A 45 2.53 -3.20 -11.02
N TYR A 46 1.74 -2.42 -11.73
CA TYR A 46 0.30 -2.33 -11.46
C TYR A 46 -0.43 -3.58 -11.98
N GLY A 47 -1.37 -4.12 -11.21
CA GLY A 47 -2.04 -5.39 -11.56
C GLY A 47 -3.21 -5.28 -12.54
N TYR A 48 -3.74 -4.07 -12.75
CA TYR A 48 -4.86 -3.80 -13.68
C TYR A 48 -6.17 -4.56 -13.40
N GLU A 49 -6.36 -5.09 -12.20
CA GLU A 49 -7.61 -5.75 -11.81
C GLU A 49 -8.75 -4.74 -11.70
N TYR A 50 -9.91 -5.06 -12.28
CA TYR A 50 -11.08 -4.20 -12.25
C TYR A 50 -11.77 -4.25 -10.88
N MET A 51 -11.75 -3.12 -10.18
CA MET A 51 -12.30 -3.01 -8.81
C MET A 51 -13.72 -2.43 -8.75
N GLY A 52 -14.24 -1.89 -9.86
CA GLY A 52 -15.53 -1.17 -9.83
C GLY A 52 -15.52 0.09 -8.95
N LEU A 53 -16.69 0.49 -8.46
CA LEU A 53 -16.87 1.67 -7.61
C LEU A 53 -16.73 1.30 -6.13
N ASN A 54 -15.52 1.00 -5.70
CA ASN A 54 -15.21 0.76 -4.29
C ASN A 54 -14.91 2.08 -3.56
N GLY A 55 -15.37 2.19 -2.31
CA GLY A 55 -14.98 3.27 -1.41
C GLY A 55 -13.47 3.23 -1.13
N ARG A 56 -12.88 4.38 -0.80
CA ARG A 56 -11.46 4.50 -0.44
C ARG A 56 -11.31 4.71 1.06
N LEU A 57 -10.33 4.06 1.65
CA LEU A 57 -10.00 4.27 3.05
C LEU A 57 -9.32 5.65 3.21
N VAL A 58 -9.64 6.36 4.29
CA VAL A 58 -8.96 7.62 4.61
C VAL A 58 -7.52 7.29 5.02
N ILE A 59 -6.56 7.82 4.27
CA ILE A 59 -5.14 7.66 4.59
C ILE A 59 -4.80 8.45 5.86
N THR A 60 -4.39 7.73 6.90
CA THR A 60 -3.88 8.26 8.16
C THR A 60 -2.41 7.88 8.32
N PRO A 61 -1.66 8.52 9.25
CA PRO A 61 -0.28 8.10 9.53
C PRO A 61 -0.13 6.62 9.93
N LEU A 62 -1.18 5.99 10.47
CA LEU A 62 -1.16 4.58 10.80
C LEU A 62 -1.28 3.70 9.55
N THR A 63 -2.22 4.03 8.66
CA THR A 63 -2.40 3.34 7.37
C THR A 63 -1.16 3.45 6.49
N ASP A 64 -0.56 4.65 6.43
CA ASP A 64 0.66 4.90 5.65
C ASP A 64 1.84 4.02 6.13
N ARG A 65 1.99 3.84 7.45
CA ARG A 65 2.97 2.91 8.02
C ARG A 65 2.70 1.45 7.66
N ILE A 66 1.43 1.03 7.65
CA ILE A 66 1.06 -0.33 7.22
C ILE A 66 1.48 -0.53 5.76
N TYR A 67 1.26 0.46 4.90
CA TYR A 67 1.64 0.36 3.48
C TYR A 67 3.14 0.18 3.33
N LEU A 68 3.91 1.01 4.04
CA LEU A 68 5.37 0.97 4.01
C LEU A 68 5.93 -0.37 4.50
N ILE A 69 5.37 -0.94 5.55
CA ILE A 69 5.79 -2.26 6.07
C ILE A 69 5.46 -3.37 5.06
N ILE A 70 4.25 -3.37 4.49
CA ILE A 70 3.81 -4.42 3.58
C ILE A 70 4.58 -4.35 2.27
N THR A 71 4.73 -3.17 1.67
CA THR A 71 5.50 -3.03 0.43
C THR A 71 6.97 -3.38 0.65
N GLN A 72 7.55 -3.02 1.78
CA GLN A 72 8.92 -3.43 2.11
C GLN A 72 9.03 -4.95 2.34
N ALA A 73 8.03 -5.60 2.94
CA ALA A 73 8.01 -7.05 3.06
C ALA A 73 7.88 -7.73 1.68
N LEU A 74 7.00 -7.22 0.81
CA LEU A 74 6.79 -7.73 -0.54
C LEU A 74 8.05 -7.60 -1.41
N SER A 75 8.81 -6.51 -1.29
CA SER A 75 10.09 -6.36 -2.01
C SER A 75 11.15 -7.37 -1.58
N MET A 76 10.98 -7.96 -0.38
CA MET A 76 11.84 -9.02 0.17
C MET A 76 11.24 -10.42 0.02
N PHE A 77 10.15 -10.57 -0.76
CA PHE A 77 9.42 -11.83 -0.92
C PHE A 77 8.87 -12.41 0.40
N LEU A 78 8.49 -11.53 1.34
CA LEU A 78 7.89 -11.88 2.62
C LEU A 78 6.42 -11.43 2.69
N GLY A 79 5.66 -12.04 3.60
CA GLY A 79 4.32 -11.59 3.97
C GLY A 79 4.35 -10.52 5.07
N GLY A 80 3.32 -9.69 5.14
CA GLY A 80 3.11 -8.72 6.22
C GLY A 80 2.16 -9.28 7.28
N ALA A 81 2.49 -9.06 8.56
CA ALA A 81 1.62 -9.44 9.70
C ALA A 81 1.29 -8.21 10.55
N PRO A 82 0.35 -7.35 10.13
CA PRO A 82 -0.06 -6.19 10.93
C PRO A 82 -0.78 -6.67 12.20
N ALA A 83 -0.22 -6.34 13.36
CA ALA A 83 -0.77 -6.68 14.68
C ALA A 83 -1.28 -5.42 15.41
N GLY A 84 -2.34 -5.57 16.20
CA GLY A 84 -2.90 -4.48 17.01
C GLY A 84 -4.29 -4.82 17.56
N PRO A 85 -4.90 -3.93 18.37
CA PRO A 85 -6.23 -4.14 18.95
C PRO A 85 -7.31 -4.43 17.91
N ALA A 86 -8.41 -5.06 18.32
CA ALA A 86 -9.59 -5.20 17.45
C ALA A 86 -10.06 -3.81 16.97
N SER A 87 -10.57 -3.74 15.74
CA SER A 87 -11.15 -2.52 15.15
C SER A 87 -10.18 -1.39 14.77
N THR A 88 -8.88 -1.64 14.66
CA THR A 88 -7.88 -0.66 14.14
C THR A 88 -7.69 -0.67 12.62
N ALA A 89 -8.71 -1.09 11.85
CA ALA A 89 -8.71 -1.07 10.38
C ALA A 89 -7.50 -1.74 9.69
N LYS A 90 -6.88 -2.76 10.33
CA LYS A 90 -5.71 -3.47 9.78
C LYS A 90 -6.03 -4.14 8.44
N THR A 91 -7.01 -5.04 8.45
CA THR A 91 -7.48 -5.75 7.25
C THR A 91 -8.00 -4.80 6.17
N GLU A 92 -8.65 -3.71 6.55
CA GLU A 92 -9.12 -2.71 5.58
C GLU A 92 -7.97 -1.89 4.97
N SER A 93 -6.90 -1.65 5.74
CA SER A 93 -5.67 -1.04 5.20
C SER A 93 -5.00 -1.96 4.19
N ASP A 94 -4.93 -3.26 4.48
CA ASP A 94 -4.38 -4.25 3.54
C ASP A 94 -5.20 -4.31 2.25
N LYS A 95 -6.53 -4.33 2.36
CA LYS A 95 -7.44 -4.28 1.21
C LYS A 95 -7.28 -3.01 0.38
N ASP A 96 -7.17 -1.84 1.02
CA ASP A 96 -7.01 -0.57 0.30
C ASP A 96 -5.65 -0.50 -0.40
N LEU A 97 -4.57 -1.01 0.21
CA LEU A 97 -3.26 -1.16 -0.45
C LEU A 97 -3.36 -2.07 -1.67
N VAL A 98 -3.96 -3.26 -1.52
CA VAL A 98 -4.11 -4.22 -2.63
C VAL A 98 -4.94 -3.62 -3.78
N THR A 99 -5.98 -2.85 -3.44
CA THR A 99 -6.76 -2.07 -4.42
C THR A 99 -5.91 -0.98 -5.08
N ALA A 100 -5.02 -0.31 -4.33
CA ALA A 100 -4.10 0.68 -4.86
C ALA A 100 -3.02 0.07 -5.77
N LEU A 101 -2.65 -1.20 -5.55
CA LEU A 101 -1.77 -1.97 -6.42
C LEU A 101 -2.50 -2.54 -7.66
N GLY A 102 -3.83 -2.48 -7.70
CA GLY A 102 -4.65 -3.04 -8.77
C GLY A 102 -4.66 -4.57 -8.77
N LEU A 103 -4.64 -5.20 -7.59
CA LEU A 103 -4.59 -6.65 -7.41
C LEU A 103 -5.86 -7.16 -6.73
N LEU A 104 -6.28 -8.40 -7.03
CA LEU A 104 -7.44 -9.03 -6.36
C LEU A 104 -7.12 -9.33 -4.89
N CYS A 105 -7.95 -8.83 -3.96
CA CYS A 105 -7.88 -9.16 -2.54
C CYS A 105 -8.94 -10.20 -2.17
N VAL A 106 -8.50 -11.37 -1.68
CA VAL A 106 -9.39 -12.37 -1.08
C VAL A 106 -9.12 -12.42 0.42
N VAL A 107 -10.16 -12.22 1.23
CA VAL A 107 -10.06 -12.25 2.70
C VAL A 107 -10.69 -13.51 3.25
N THR A 108 -9.87 -14.29 3.95
CA THR A 108 -10.27 -15.50 4.66
C THR A 108 -10.30 -15.22 6.16
N ASN A 109 -11.47 -15.37 6.78
CA ASN A 109 -11.57 -15.28 8.23
C ASN A 109 -11.13 -16.60 8.86
N CYS A 110 -10.12 -16.53 9.73
CA CYS A 110 -9.65 -17.68 10.50
C CYS A 110 -10.67 -18.07 11.57
N GLY A 111 -11.03 -19.35 11.63
CA GLY A 111 -11.95 -19.92 12.61
C GLY A 111 -11.63 -21.39 12.87
N GLU A 112 -12.25 -21.98 13.90
CA GLU A 112 -11.94 -23.34 14.36
C GLU A 112 -12.18 -24.43 13.30
N GLY A 113 -13.03 -24.18 12.30
CA GLY A 113 -13.29 -25.09 11.19
C GLY A 113 -12.47 -24.83 9.92
N MET A 114 -11.38 -24.04 10.01
CA MET A 114 -10.48 -23.83 8.87
C MET A 114 -9.56 -25.03 8.72
N ASP A 115 -9.86 -25.89 7.76
CA ASP A 115 -9.06 -27.06 7.43
C ASP A 115 -7.98 -26.71 6.39
N PHE A 116 -6.86 -27.44 6.44
CA PHE A 116 -5.73 -27.26 5.51
C PHE A 116 -5.91 -28.00 4.18
N LEU A 117 -7.05 -28.67 3.98
CA LEU A 117 -7.33 -29.60 2.87
C LEU A 117 -8.41 -29.08 1.93
#